data_AF-A0A135VPH4-F1
#
_entry.id   AF-A0A135VPH4-F1
#
_cell.length_a   1.000
_cell.length_b   1.000
_cell.length_c   1.000
_cell.angle_alpha   90.00
_cell.angle_beta   90.00
_cell.angle_gamma   90.00
#
_symmetry.space_group_name_H-M   'P 1'
#
loop_
_entity.id
_entity.type
_entity.pdbx_description
1 polymer ?
#
loop_
_entity_poly.entity_id
_entity_poly.type
_entity_poly.pdbx_seq_one_letter_code
_entity_poly.pdbx_strand_id
1 'polypeptide(L)'
;MKQERLTRLNKETITDSKKKPRKIKSSKKESGRIIDINVADFKGHPLYSLLIETAKSNPLFAGNAGYAQNYILPENPNITARELASKLSITLGEALAILDGHETE
;
A
#
# COMPACT_ATOMS: atom_id res chain seq x y z
N MET A 1 -38.20 -41.43 4.43
CA MET A 1 -38.52 -39.99 4.55
C MET A 1 -37.34 -39.28 5.20
N LYS A 2 -36.65 -38.39 4.46
CA LYS A 2 -35.30 -37.87 4.79
C LYS A 2 -35.27 -36.67 5.76
N GLN A 3 -36.41 -36.23 6.28
CA GLN A 3 -36.51 -34.97 7.05
C GLN A 3 -36.37 -35.12 8.57
N GLU A 4 -36.46 -36.32 9.14
CA GLU A 4 -36.33 -36.48 10.60
C GLU A 4 -34.89 -36.33 11.14
N ARG A 5 -33.86 -36.52 10.30
CA ARG A 5 -32.46 -36.41 10.75
C ARG A 5 -31.98 -34.97 10.92
N LEU A 6 -32.65 -33.99 10.29
CA LEU A 6 -32.27 -32.58 10.41
C LEU A 6 -32.80 -31.90 11.68
N THR A 7 -33.85 -32.42 12.30
CA THR A 7 -34.51 -31.76 13.44
C THR A 7 -33.98 -32.20 14.80
N ARG A 8 -33.28 -33.34 14.89
CA ARG A 8 -32.80 -33.90 16.18
C ARG A 8 -31.54 -33.22 16.71
N LEU A 9 -30.67 -32.70 15.84
CA LEU A 9 -29.42 -32.04 16.24
C LEU A 9 -29.62 -30.71 16.98
N ASN A 10 -30.82 -30.11 16.92
CA ASN A 10 -31.07 -28.80 17.50
C ASN A 10 -31.75 -28.84 18.88
N LYS A 11 -32.06 -30.03 19.41
CA LYS A 11 -32.79 -30.16 20.68
C LYS A 11 -31.91 -30.50 21.88
N GLU A 12 -30.70 -31.03 21.66
CA GLU A 12 -29.82 -31.50 22.75
C GLU A 12 -28.84 -30.45 23.28
N THR A 13 -28.75 -29.26 22.68
CA THR A 13 -27.79 -28.22 23.09
C THR A 13 -28.40 -27.09 23.95
N ILE A 14 -29.70 -27.17 24.29
CA ILE A 14 -30.37 -26.11 25.06
C ILE A 14 -30.17 -26.27 26.58
N THR A 15 -29.63 -27.39 27.07
CA THR A 15 -29.44 -27.63 28.52
C THR A 15 -27.97 -27.61 28.92
N ASP A 16 -27.33 -26.44 28.81
CA ASP A 16 -26.31 -25.89 29.73
C ASP A 16 -25.41 -24.87 29.01
N SER A 17 -25.86 -23.63 28.94
CA SER A 17 -24.94 -22.53 28.68
C SER A 17 -25.36 -21.25 29.39
N LYS A 18 -25.25 -21.25 30.73
CA LYS A 18 -25.03 -20.00 31.50
C LYS A 18 -23.64 -19.41 31.21
N LYS A 19 -23.27 -19.23 29.94
CA LYS A 19 -22.14 -18.38 29.55
C LYS A 19 -22.73 -17.20 28.80
N LYS A 20 -22.73 -16.04 29.48
CA LYS A 20 -23.10 -14.74 28.91
C LYS A 20 -22.47 -14.60 27.53
N PRO A 21 -23.18 -14.02 26.54
CA PRO A 21 -22.60 -13.81 25.21
C PRO A 21 -21.27 -13.09 25.39
N ARG A 22 -20.19 -13.73 24.94
CA ARG A 22 -18.86 -13.13 24.99
C ARG A 22 -18.98 -11.87 24.16
N LYS A 23 -18.96 -10.70 24.81
CA LYS A 23 -19.00 -9.41 24.11
C LYS A 23 -17.79 -9.40 23.19
N ILE A 24 -18.01 -9.70 21.91
CA ILE A 24 -17.05 -9.42 20.86
C ILE A 24 -17.01 -7.90 20.88
N LYS A 25 -16.03 -7.35 21.60
CA LYS A 25 -15.68 -5.94 21.46
C LYS A 25 -15.33 -5.85 19.97
N SER A 26 -16.21 -5.28 19.16
CA SER A 26 -15.77 -4.79 17.87
C SER A 26 -14.65 -3.82 18.22
N SER A 27 -13.40 -4.23 18.03
CA SER A 27 -12.34 -3.25 17.95
C SER A 27 -12.84 -2.32 16.85
N LYS A 28 -13.05 -1.06 17.22
CA LYS A 28 -13.49 -0.02 16.32
C LYS A 28 -12.35 0.10 15.31
N LYS A 29 -12.34 -0.77 14.29
CA LYS A 29 -11.33 -0.72 13.24
C LYS A 29 -11.64 0.57 12.53
N GLU A 30 -10.77 1.56 12.73
CA GLU A 30 -10.85 2.81 12.01
C GLU A 30 -10.91 2.49 10.52
N SER A 31 -11.71 3.26 9.80
CA SER A 31 -11.93 3.00 8.38
C SER A 31 -10.58 2.98 7.67
N GLY A 32 -10.22 1.86 7.04
CA GLY A 32 -9.00 1.75 6.23
C GLY A 32 -9.01 2.64 4.97
N ARG A 33 -10.01 3.51 4.80
CA ARG A 33 -10.06 4.53 3.74
C ARG A 33 -9.06 5.66 3.96
N ILE A 34 -8.65 5.89 5.20
CA ILE A 34 -7.68 6.94 5.52
C ILE A 34 -6.39 6.22 5.87
N ILE A 35 -5.42 6.27 4.94
CA ILE A 35 -4.07 5.78 5.21
C ILE A 35 -3.40 6.82 6.10
N ASP A 36 -2.92 6.41 7.28
CA ASP A 36 -2.16 7.27 8.18
C ASP A 36 -0.73 7.45 7.64
N ILE A 37 -0.60 8.38 6.69
CA ILE A 37 0.70 8.76 6.12
C ILE A 37 1.08 10.11 6.70
N ASN A 38 2.21 10.16 7.40
CA ASN A 38 2.83 11.42 7.72
C ASN A 38 3.39 12.04 6.42
N VAL A 39 2.75 13.09 5.93
CA VAL A 39 3.15 13.76 4.68
C VAL A 39 4.56 14.36 4.78
N ALA A 40 5.00 14.74 5.99
CA ALA A 40 6.35 15.26 6.22
C ALA A 40 7.42 14.17 6.20
N ASP A 41 7.04 12.92 6.52
CA ASP A 41 7.93 11.76 6.54
C ASP A 41 7.24 10.54 5.91
N PHE A 42 7.02 10.63 4.60
CA PHE A 42 6.39 9.55 3.84
C PHE A 42 7.39 8.43 3.49
N LYS A 43 8.71 8.71 3.51
CA LYS A 43 9.76 7.72 3.21
C LYS A 43 9.86 6.66 4.32
N GLY A 44 9.58 7.02 5.58
CA GLY A 44 9.53 6.06 6.69
C GLY A 44 8.31 5.12 6.66
N HIS A 45 7.32 5.37 5.81
CA HIS A 45 6.11 4.56 5.76
C HIS A 45 6.35 3.25 4.97
N PRO A 46 5.82 2.09 5.40
CA PRO A 46 6.04 0.79 4.73
C PRO A 46 5.52 0.73 3.28
N LEU A 47 4.64 1.63 2.88
CA LEU A 47 4.19 1.73 1.49
C LEU A 47 5.25 2.35 0.57
N TYR A 48 6.25 3.03 1.13
CA TYR A 48 7.33 3.63 0.35
C TYR A 48 8.17 2.56 -0.35
N SER A 49 8.60 1.52 0.37
CA SER A 49 9.36 0.42 -0.25
C SER A 49 8.57 -0.27 -1.36
N LEU A 50 7.25 -0.43 -1.16
CA LEU A 50 6.35 -0.99 -2.18
C LEU A 50 6.23 -0.06 -3.40
N LEU A 51 6.18 1.26 -3.20
CA LEU A 51 6.21 2.25 -4.29
C LEU A 51 7.50 2.12 -5.11
N ILE A 52 8.65 2.04 -4.45
CA ILE A 52 9.95 1.91 -5.13
C ILE A 52 10.03 0.58 -5.90
N GLU A 53 9.62 -0.52 -5.28
CA GLU A 53 9.60 -1.84 -5.92
C GLU A 53 8.69 -1.84 -7.16
N THR A 54 7.47 -1.32 -7.01
CA THR A 54 6.50 -1.25 -8.12
C THR A 54 6.97 -0.33 -9.23
N ALA A 55 7.54 0.83 -8.94
CA ALA A 55 8.13 1.72 -9.94
C ALA A 55 9.27 1.03 -10.70
N LYS A 56 10.20 0.38 -10.00
CA LYS A 56 11.35 -0.34 -10.60
C LYS A 56 10.93 -1.56 -11.42
N SER A 57 9.76 -2.14 -11.13
CA SER A 57 9.21 -3.27 -11.90
C SER A 57 8.73 -2.88 -13.30
N ASN A 58 8.54 -1.57 -13.59
CA ASN A 58 8.16 -1.12 -14.92
C ASN A 58 9.33 -1.35 -15.91
N PRO A 59 9.12 -2.07 -17.03
CA PRO A 59 10.17 -2.30 -18.03
C PRO A 59 10.83 -1.03 -18.56
N LEU A 60 10.10 0.10 -18.59
CA LEU A 60 10.63 1.38 -19.07
C LEU A 60 11.41 2.16 -18.00
N PHE A 61 11.35 1.72 -16.73
CA PHE A 61 11.96 2.44 -15.61
C PHE A 61 13.46 2.64 -15.80
N ALA A 62 14.20 1.59 -16.18
CA ALA A 62 15.65 1.67 -16.32
C ALA A 62 16.08 2.69 -17.39
N GLY A 63 15.36 2.77 -18.51
CA GLY A 63 15.62 3.75 -19.57
C GLY A 63 15.31 5.18 -19.11
N ASN A 64 14.17 5.38 -18.44
CA ASN A 64 13.77 6.68 -17.92
C ASN A 64 14.72 7.17 -16.82
N ALA A 65 15.14 6.29 -15.92
CA ALA A 65 16.11 6.58 -14.86
C ALA A 65 17.49 6.95 -15.44
N GLY A 66 17.99 6.16 -16.39
CA GLY A 66 19.26 6.45 -17.06
C GLY A 66 19.22 7.76 -17.84
N TYR A 67 18.12 8.07 -18.52
CA TYR A 67 17.99 9.37 -19.21
C TYR A 67 17.92 10.53 -18.21
N ALA A 68 17.18 10.37 -17.10
CA ALA A 68 17.12 11.38 -16.06
C ALA A 68 18.51 11.70 -15.47
N GLN A 69 19.27 10.66 -15.10
CA GLN A 69 20.62 10.81 -14.53
C GLN A 69 21.63 11.44 -15.49
N ASN A 70 21.58 11.08 -16.78
CA ASN A 70 22.58 11.54 -17.73
C ASN A 70 22.28 12.92 -18.33
N TYR A 71 21.00 13.32 -18.42
CA TYR A 71 20.60 14.51 -19.17
C TYR A 71 19.78 15.51 -18.38
N ILE A 72 18.94 15.10 -17.42
CA ILE A 72 18.05 16.02 -16.70
C ILE A 72 18.68 16.53 -15.41
N LEU A 73 19.15 15.62 -14.56
CA LEU A 73 19.70 15.95 -13.24
C LEU A 73 20.99 16.80 -13.31
N PRO A 74 21.91 16.59 -14.28
CA PRO A 74 23.08 17.46 -14.42
C PRO A 74 22.70 18.90 -14.82
N GLU A 75 21.64 19.07 -15.61
CA GLU A 75 21.15 20.39 -16.03
C GLU A 75 20.34 21.07 -14.93
N ASN A 76 19.56 20.30 -14.17
CA ASN A 76 18.72 20.80 -13.09
C ASN A 76 18.73 19.84 -11.89
N PRO A 77 19.71 19.98 -10.99
CA PRO A 77 19.87 19.08 -9.84
C PRO A 77 18.76 19.26 -8.80
N ASN A 78 18.04 20.38 -8.81
CA ASN A 78 16.97 20.69 -7.86
C ASN A 78 15.57 20.43 -8.43
N ILE A 79 15.47 19.68 -9.53
CA ILE A 79 14.18 19.36 -10.15
C ILE A 79 13.27 18.61 -9.17
N THR A 80 12.01 19.04 -9.09
CA THR A 80 11.03 18.34 -8.24
C THR A 80 10.52 17.07 -8.91
N ALA A 81 10.06 16.09 -8.12
CA ALA A 81 9.46 14.86 -8.64
C ALA A 81 8.30 15.13 -9.61
N ARG A 82 7.50 16.18 -9.35
CA ARG A 82 6.37 16.57 -10.19
C ARG A 82 6.81 17.11 -11.55
N GLU A 83 7.86 17.93 -11.57
CA GLU A 83 8.43 18.46 -12.81
C GLU A 83 9.08 17.35 -13.63
N LEU A 84 9.83 16.45 -12.97
CA LEU A 84 10.43 15.29 -13.62
C LEU A 84 9.36 14.38 -14.24
N ALA A 85 8.28 14.09 -13.51
CA ALA A 85 7.15 13.32 -14.01
C ALA A 85 6.54 13.94 -15.27
N SER A 86 6.37 15.26 -15.27
CA SER A 86 5.84 16.00 -16.42
C SER A 86 6.80 15.98 -17.61
N LYS A 87 8.11 16.14 -17.37
CA LYS A 87 9.15 16.19 -18.42
C LYS A 87 9.33 14.83 -19.11
N LEU A 88 9.24 13.73 -18.36
CA LEU A 88 9.41 12.37 -18.88
C LEU A 88 8.11 11.66 -19.25
N SER A 89 6.96 12.29 -19.00
CA SER A 89 5.64 11.67 -19.17
C SER A 89 5.51 10.34 -18.40
N ILE A 90 6.02 10.32 -17.17
CA ILE A 90 5.97 9.18 -16.25
C ILE A 90 5.07 9.47 -15.05
N THR A 91 4.76 8.45 -14.26
CA THR A 91 3.98 8.64 -13.04
C THR A 91 4.81 9.37 -11.97
N LEU A 92 4.12 10.04 -11.04
CA LEU A 92 4.78 10.69 -9.90
C LEU A 92 5.59 9.68 -9.05
N GLY A 93 5.10 8.44 -8.93
CA GLY A 93 5.77 7.37 -8.22
C GLY A 93 7.10 6.98 -8.84
N GLU A 94 7.15 6.87 -10.17
CA GLU A 94 8.39 6.60 -10.90
C GLU A 94 9.38 7.76 -10.77
N ALA A 95 8.91 9.00 -10.87
CA ALA A 95 9.76 10.16 -10.68
C ALA A 95 10.35 10.22 -9.27
N LEU A 96 9.55 9.92 -8.23
CA LEU A 96 10.05 9.79 -6.86
C LEU A 96 11.12 8.70 -6.75
N ALA A 97 10.89 7.53 -7.35
CA ALA A 97 11.85 6.43 -7.30
C ALA A 97 13.17 6.73 -8.05
N ILE A 98 13.12 7.50 -9.14
CA ILE A 98 14.31 7.97 -9.85
C ILE A 98 15.12 8.93 -8.97
N LEU A 99 14.46 9.91 -8.34
CA LEU A 99 15.13 10.89 -7.49
C LEU A 99 15.69 10.26 -6.21
N ASP A 100 14.97 9.32 -5.60
CA ASP A 100 15.43 8.59 -4.42
C ASP A 100 16.71 7.80 -4.69
N GLY A 101 16.83 7.20 -5.88
CA GLY A 101 18.04 6.49 -6.31
C GLY A 101 19.24 7.41 -6.50
N HIS A 102 19.02 8.68 -6.88
CA HIS A 102 20.08 9.69 -7.05
C HIS A 102 20.55 10.28 -5.72
N GLU A 103 19.72 10.28 -4.66
CA GLU A 103 20.14 10.75 -3.33
C GLU A 103 21.09 9.78 -2.61
N THR A 104 21.19 8.52 -3.08
CA THR A 104 21.98 7.45 -2.45
C THR A 104 23.42 7.26 -2.99
N GLU A 105 23.89 8.10 -3.91
CA GLU A 105 25.29 8.11 -4.40
C GLU A 105 26.07 9.33 -3.89
#